data_AF-A0A4W6C4A5-F1
#
_entry.id   AF-A0A4W6C4A5-F1
#
_cell.length_a   1.000
_cell.length_b   1.000
_cell.length_c   1.000
_cell.angle_alpha   90.00
_cell.angle_beta   90.00
_cell.angle_gamma   90.00
#
_symmetry.space_group_name_H-M   'P 1'
#
loop_
_entity.id
_entity.type
_entity.pdbx_description
1 polymer ?
#
loop_
_entity_poly.entity_id
_entity_poly.type
_entity_poly.pdbx_seq_one_letter_code
_entity_poly.pdbx_strand_id
1 'polypeptide(L)'
;MLKMIPIICLAILLPEVVNSAQGHYAQKLLNDLMENYSSALRPVEDTDSALNVTLRITLSQIKDMDERNQVLIAYLWIRQIWHDSYLKWNKEDYDGLDVIHIPSSLVWRPDLVLYNKADDDFSGPMDTNVRLRYNGEITWDAPAITKSSCVVDVSYFPFDSQECNLTFGSWTYNGNQVDIFMGMDSGDLSDFVENVEWECHGMPATKTVRMYGCCSDPYPDITYTVLLQRRSSFYIFNLLLPCFLISFLAPLGFYLPADSGEKVSLGVTVLLALTVFQLMVAESMPPSESVPLIGKYYIATMTMVTASTALTIFIMNIHFCGAEAKPVPHWAKVLIIDYMSKIFFVYEVGENCASASTSSSSSHFPQDDIRHPHLSSRAHANGKPGNHGSREDRQNHQYPRPQTPKPQQHPRVKAQHHITREERSHLSSFAPGKYEGSNGKIPTVDCCKEDQKVPCCPEDKKRPPQGPTVTFGPCVFCSHGSGIPGVDTKLVHNVEYIANCFQEQRATCAKGAEWKKIAKVMDRFFMWIFFIMVFLMSILIMGKAP
;
A
#
# COMPACT_ATOMS: atom_id res chain seq x y z
N MET A 1 27.97 53.57 -73.06
CA MET A 1 28.10 54.21 -71.74
C MET A 1 27.06 53.60 -70.82
N LEU A 2 27.43 53.19 -69.61
CA LEU A 2 26.61 52.39 -68.70
C LEU A 2 26.94 52.75 -67.24
N LYS A 3 25.93 52.76 -66.36
CA LYS A 3 25.99 53.10 -64.92
C LYS A 3 26.20 54.59 -64.63
N MET A 4 25.66 55.05 -63.49
CA MET A 4 25.46 56.46 -63.10
C MET A 4 24.43 57.15 -64.04
N ILE A 5 23.32 57.76 -63.62
CA ILE A 5 22.93 58.27 -62.29
C ILE A 5 21.51 57.76 -61.88
N PRO A 6 21.39 56.64 -61.16
CA PRO A 6 20.20 56.30 -60.38
C PRO A 6 20.31 56.69 -58.89
N ILE A 7 21.37 57.43 -58.51
CA ILE A 7 21.80 57.63 -57.12
C ILE A 7 21.02 58.77 -56.42
N ILE A 8 20.53 59.76 -57.17
CA ILE A 8 19.92 60.97 -56.60
C ILE A 8 18.51 60.70 -56.00
N CYS A 9 17.76 59.75 -56.55
CA CYS A 9 16.40 59.44 -56.07
C CYS A 9 16.34 58.53 -54.84
N LEU A 10 17.47 57.94 -54.40
CA LEU A 10 17.53 57.03 -53.25
C LEU A 10 17.92 57.74 -51.94
N ALA A 11 17.99 59.07 -51.93
CA ALA A 11 18.43 59.88 -50.79
C ALA A 11 17.30 60.60 -50.03
N ILE A 12 16.04 60.46 -50.47
CA ILE A 12 14.89 61.21 -49.94
C ILE A 12 13.98 60.33 -49.05
N LEU A 13 14.13 59.01 -49.10
CA LEU A 13 13.56 58.09 -48.12
C LEU A 13 14.58 57.79 -47.02
N LEU A 14 14.95 58.83 -46.26
CA LEU A 14 15.35 58.61 -44.88
C LEU A 14 14.11 58.06 -44.14
N PRO A 15 14.20 56.92 -43.43
CA PRO A 15 13.16 56.62 -42.44
C PRO A 15 13.16 57.74 -41.41
N GLU A 16 11.99 58.02 -40.80
CA GLU A 16 11.98 58.81 -39.57
C GLU A 16 12.89 58.11 -38.57
N VAL A 17 14.00 58.77 -38.22
CA VAL A 17 14.88 58.28 -37.18
C VAL A 17 14.10 58.43 -35.89
N VAL A 18 13.51 57.33 -35.44
CA VAL A 18 12.99 57.19 -34.08
C VAL A 18 14.20 57.37 -33.18
N ASN A 19 14.40 58.60 -32.71
CA ASN A 19 15.42 58.92 -31.72
C ASN A 19 15.10 58.06 -30.50
N SER A 20 15.95 57.06 -30.24
CA SER A 20 15.94 56.39 -28.94
C SER A 20 16.23 57.47 -27.90
N ALA A 21 15.22 57.76 -27.05
CA ALA A 21 15.29 58.80 -26.04
C ALA A 21 16.63 58.75 -25.31
N GLN A 22 17.39 59.84 -25.33
CA GLN A 22 18.76 59.81 -24.82
C GLN A 22 18.73 59.57 -23.30
N GLY A 23 19.48 58.56 -22.82
CA GLY A 23 19.45 58.16 -21.41
C GLY A 23 19.77 59.27 -20.39
N HIS A 24 20.39 60.36 -20.83
CA HIS A 24 20.59 61.56 -20.01
C HIS A 24 19.27 62.25 -19.61
N TYR A 25 18.22 62.21 -20.45
CA TYR A 25 16.90 62.72 -20.11
C TYR A 25 16.20 61.87 -19.04
N ALA A 26 16.37 60.54 -19.07
CA ALA A 26 15.85 59.66 -18.02
C ALA A 26 16.57 59.89 -16.68
N GLN A 27 17.88 60.15 -16.70
CA GLN A 27 18.64 60.51 -15.49
C GLN A 27 18.26 61.91 -14.97
N LYS A 28 18.05 62.89 -15.87
CA LYS A 28 17.53 64.22 -15.52
C LYS A 28 16.15 64.10 -14.86
N LEU A 29 15.21 63.43 -15.51
CA LEU A 29 13.85 63.20 -15.00
C LEU A 29 13.87 62.56 -13.61
N LEU A 30 14.72 61.55 -13.38
CA LEU A 30 14.83 60.92 -12.07
C LEU A 30 15.29 61.89 -10.98
N ASN A 31 16.24 62.78 -11.27
CA ASN A 31 16.67 63.80 -10.31
C ASN A 31 15.56 64.84 -10.08
N ASP A 32 14.97 65.36 -11.17
CA ASP A 32 13.94 66.41 -11.14
C ASP A 32 12.66 65.95 -10.39
N LEU A 33 12.28 64.67 -10.52
CA LEU A 33 11.17 64.06 -9.76
C LEU A 33 11.50 63.85 -8.28
N MET A 34 12.75 63.54 -7.93
CA MET A 34 13.13 63.11 -6.58
C MET A 34 13.59 64.26 -5.67
N GLU A 35 13.88 65.45 -6.20
CA GLU A 35 14.39 66.59 -5.42
C GLU A 35 13.45 67.03 -4.27
N ASN A 36 12.13 66.92 -4.47
CA ASN A 36 11.11 67.31 -3.48
C ASN A 36 10.15 66.18 -3.08
N TYR A 37 10.47 64.93 -3.42
CA TYR A 37 9.62 63.77 -3.14
C TYR A 37 9.94 63.10 -1.79
N SER A 38 8.94 62.48 -1.15
CA SER A 38 9.15 61.69 0.06
C SER A 38 8.29 60.42 0.06
N SER A 39 8.95 59.26 -0.03
CA SER A 39 8.32 57.93 0.04
C SER A 39 7.71 57.58 1.40
N ALA A 40 7.88 58.44 2.42
CA ALA A 40 7.33 58.25 3.76
C ALA A 40 5.86 58.70 3.90
N LEU A 41 5.30 59.41 2.91
CA LEU A 41 3.94 59.97 2.94
C LEU A 41 3.09 59.41 1.80
N ARG A 42 1.80 59.18 2.08
CA ARG A 42 0.81 58.66 1.13
C ARG A 42 0.58 59.71 0.01
N PRO A 43 0.72 59.37 -1.29
CA PRO A 43 0.87 60.35 -2.36
C PRO A 43 -0.47 60.90 -2.90
N VAL A 44 -1.26 61.54 -2.04
CA VAL A 44 -2.55 62.17 -2.36
C VAL A 44 -2.46 63.71 -2.31
N GLU A 45 -3.15 64.41 -3.21
CA GLU A 45 -3.22 65.88 -3.23
C GLU A 45 -4.02 66.45 -2.04
N ASP A 46 -5.04 65.70 -1.59
CA ASP A 46 -5.87 65.98 -0.42
C ASP A 46 -5.80 64.80 0.56
N THR A 47 -5.47 65.08 1.84
CA THR A 47 -5.38 64.06 2.89
C THR A 47 -6.69 63.34 3.17
N ASP A 48 -7.83 63.99 2.94
CA ASP A 48 -9.16 63.44 3.20
C ASP A 48 -9.64 62.53 2.06
N SER A 49 -8.93 62.51 0.92
CA SER A 49 -9.18 61.58 -0.19
C SER A 49 -8.57 60.21 0.08
N ALA A 50 -9.28 59.13 -0.25
CA ALA A 50 -8.76 57.76 -0.18
C ALA A 50 -7.85 57.45 -1.39
N LEU A 51 -6.74 56.74 -1.16
CA LEU A 51 -5.88 56.26 -2.24
C LEU A 51 -6.38 54.91 -2.75
N ASN A 52 -6.72 54.83 -4.04
CA ASN A 52 -7.18 53.59 -4.66
C ASN A 52 -5.99 52.73 -5.10
N VAL A 53 -5.89 51.51 -4.54
CA VAL A 53 -4.85 50.52 -4.89
C VAL A 53 -5.51 49.31 -5.55
N THR A 54 -5.22 49.06 -6.82
CA THR A 54 -5.71 47.87 -7.52
C THR A 54 -4.74 46.71 -7.31
N LEU A 55 -5.24 45.61 -6.75
CA LEU A 55 -4.50 44.37 -6.53
C LEU A 55 -4.86 43.31 -7.58
N ARG A 56 -3.86 42.66 -8.18
CA ARG A 56 -4.02 41.47 -9.02
C ARG A 56 -2.99 40.42 -8.60
N ILE A 57 -3.45 39.21 -8.32
CA ILE A 57 -2.60 38.06 -7.99
C ILE A 57 -2.58 37.09 -9.18
N THR A 58 -1.38 36.70 -9.61
CA THR A 58 -1.17 35.56 -10.53
C THR A 58 -0.59 34.40 -9.74
N LEU A 59 -1.24 33.23 -9.78
CA LEU A 59 -0.70 32.00 -9.18
C LEU A 59 0.19 31.30 -10.22
N SER A 60 1.50 31.31 -9.99
CA SER A 60 2.48 30.75 -10.94
C SER A 60 2.77 29.27 -10.68
N GLN A 61 2.79 28.84 -9.41
CA GLN A 61 2.88 27.42 -9.05
C GLN A 61 2.42 27.20 -7.60
N ILE A 62 1.81 26.03 -7.34
CA ILE A 62 1.72 25.46 -5.99
C ILE A 62 3.07 24.79 -5.73
N LYS A 63 3.80 25.26 -4.73
CA LYS A 63 5.12 24.71 -4.39
C LYS A 63 4.98 23.50 -3.46
N ASP A 64 4.12 23.61 -2.46
CA ASP A 64 3.92 22.56 -1.44
C ASP A 64 2.57 22.73 -0.73
N MET A 65 2.09 21.67 -0.10
CA MET A 65 0.99 21.68 0.86
C MET A 65 1.42 20.85 2.07
N ASP A 66 1.73 21.50 3.18
CA ASP A 66 2.01 20.81 4.43
C ASP A 66 0.68 20.62 5.17
N GLU A 67 0.00 19.50 4.95
CA GLU A 67 -1.28 19.25 5.61
C GLU A 67 -1.12 19.12 7.12
N ARG A 68 0.01 18.55 7.56
CA ARG A 68 0.29 18.27 8.97
C ARG A 68 0.38 19.55 9.80
N ASN A 69 1.04 20.57 9.28
CA ASN A 69 1.13 21.89 9.90
C ASN A 69 0.05 22.87 9.40
N GLN A 70 -0.81 22.43 8.47
CA GLN A 70 -1.93 23.20 7.89
C GLN A 70 -1.46 24.48 7.16
N VAL A 71 -0.45 24.33 6.28
CA VAL A 71 0.18 25.43 5.52
C VAL A 71 0.25 25.14 4.02
N LEU A 72 -0.42 25.96 3.22
CA LEU A 72 -0.22 26.05 1.77
C LEU A 72 1.03 26.90 1.46
N ILE A 73 1.90 26.42 0.59
CA ILE A 73 3.05 27.18 0.07
C ILE A 73 2.87 27.43 -1.43
N ALA A 74 2.56 28.67 -1.79
CA ALA A 74 2.34 29.10 -3.17
C ALA A 74 3.44 30.07 -3.64
N TYR A 75 3.70 30.11 -4.95
CA TYR A 75 4.50 31.15 -5.60
C TYR A 75 3.56 32.05 -6.41
N LEU A 76 3.48 33.31 -5.98
CA LEU A 76 2.56 34.31 -6.50
C LEU A 76 3.34 35.45 -7.15
N TRP A 77 2.77 36.05 -8.20
CA TRP A 77 3.17 37.38 -8.65
C TRP A 77 2.12 38.35 -8.13
N ILE A 78 2.55 39.27 -7.27
CA ILE A 78 1.70 40.27 -6.63
C ILE A 78 1.85 41.56 -7.45
N ARG A 79 0.85 41.85 -8.28
CA ARG A 79 0.76 43.07 -9.09
C ARG A 79 -0.09 44.11 -8.34
N GLN A 80 0.53 45.23 -8.02
CA GLN A 80 -0.08 46.35 -7.32
C GLN A 80 -0.04 47.58 -8.23
N ILE A 81 -1.18 48.24 -8.42
CA ILE A 81 -1.29 49.43 -9.27
C ILE A 81 -1.94 50.55 -8.47
N TRP A 82 -1.26 51.68 -8.35
CA TRP A 82 -1.77 52.89 -7.70
C TRP A 82 -1.37 54.14 -8.48
N HIS A 83 -1.90 55.29 -8.05
CA HIS A 83 -1.60 56.59 -8.65
C HIS A 83 -0.82 57.44 -7.65
N ASP A 84 0.32 57.96 -8.06
CA ASP A 84 1.11 58.91 -7.27
C ASP A 84 0.84 60.33 -7.78
N SER A 85 0.38 61.20 -6.89
CA SER A 85 -0.02 62.55 -7.24
C SER A 85 1.16 63.48 -7.58
N TYR A 86 2.37 63.14 -7.12
CA TYR A 86 3.55 63.97 -7.22
C TYR A 86 4.52 63.50 -8.31
N LEU A 87 4.57 62.20 -8.60
CA LEU A 87 5.44 61.60 -9.61
C LEU A 87 4.86 61.68 -11.04
N LYS A 88 4.56 62.90 -11.50
CA LYS A 88 4.00 63.21 -12.83
C LYS A 88 4.99 64.05 -13.64
N TRP A 89 5.07 63.85 -14.95
CA TRP A 89 5.85 64.72 -15.85
C TRP A 89 5.20 64.86 -17.22
N ASN A 90 5.59 65.91 -17.94
CA ASN A 90 5.17 66.16 -19.30
C ASN A 90 6.21 65.59 -20.30
N LYS A 91 5.77 64.91 -21.36
CA LYS A 91 6.66 64.05 -22.18
C LYS A 91 7.63 64.82 -23.06
N GLU A 92 7.19 65.97 -23.54
CA GLU A 92 7.90 66.82 -24.50
C GLU A 92 9.18 67.41 -23.87
N ASP A 93 9.21 67.56 -22.55
CA ASP A 93 10.36 68.09 -21.80
C ASP A 93 11.48 67.07 -21.57
N TYR A 94 11.23 65.78 -21.87
CA TYR A 94 12.12 64.65 -21.62
C TYR A 94 12.17 63.66 -22.79
N ASP A 95 12.27 64.15 -24.03
CA ASP A 95 12.54 63.33 -25.23
C ASP A 95 11.49 62.23 -25.49
N GLY A 96 10.21 62.53 -25.17
CA GLY A 96 9.05 61.66 -25.41
C GLY A 96 8.86 60.54 -24.37
N LEU A 97 9.61 60.54 -23.28
CA LEU A 97 9.69 59.45 -22.30
C LEU A 97 8.33 59.19 -21.59
N ASP A 98 7.68 58.07 -21.92
CA ASP A 98 6.37 57.64 -21.37
C ASP A 98 6.49 56.89 -20.03
N VAL A 99 7.60 56.17 -19.82
CA VAL A 99 7.80 55.20 -18.73
C VAL A 99 9.24 55.26 -18.22
N ILE A 100 9.42 55.21 -16.90
CA ILE A 100 10.70 54.88 -16.27
C ILE A 100 10.57 53.68 -15.32
N HIS A 101 11.68 52.97 -15.13
CA HIS A 101 11.79 51.88 -14.15
C HIS A 101 12.75 52.31 -13.06
N ILE A 102 12.30 52.27 -11.80
CA ILE A 102 13.04 52.77 -10.64
C ILE A 102 12.94 51.78 -9.47
N PRO A 103 13.94 51.68 -8.58
CA PRO A 103 13.86 50.82 -7.41
C PRO A 103 12.62 51.14 -6.56
N SER A 104 11.88 50.10 -6.16
CA SER A 104 10.62 50.28 -5.43
C SER A 104 10.79 50.88 -4.03
N SER A 105 12.02 50.94 -3.50
CA SER A 105 12.38 51.66 -2.27
C SER A 105 12.45 53.19 -2.40
N LEU A 106 12.46 53.75 -3.62
CA LEU A 106 12.46 55.21 -3.83
C LEU A 106 11.05 55.84 -3.85
N VAL A 107 10.00 55.03 -4.05
CA VAL A 107 8.60 55.48 -4.09
C VAL A 107 7.87 55.13 -2.80
N TRP A 108 6.80 55.86 -2.46
CA TRP A 108 5.84 55.37 -1.48
C TRP A 108 5.23 54.06 -1.99
N ARG A 109 5.01 53.09 -1.10
CA ARG A 109 4.41 51.79 -1.41
C ARG A 109 3.24 51.50 -0.46
N PRO A 110 2.12 50.94 -0.95
CA PRO A 110 1.09 50.42 -0.06
C PRO A 110 1.61 49.20 0.69
N ASP A 111 1.23 49.08 1.96
CA ASP A 111 1.66 48.06 2.91
C ASP A 111 0.76 46.81 2.86
N LEU A 112 0.52 46.30 1.65
CA LEU A 112 -0.35 45.13 1.46
C LEU A 112 0.32 43.85 1.97
N VAL A 113 -0.26 43.25 3.01
CA VAL A 113 0.23 42.04 3.68
C VAL A 113 -0.78 40.90 3.58
N LEU A 114 -0.28 39.67 3.68
CA LEU A 114 -1.07 38.46 3.81
C LEU A 114 -1.46 38.28 5.29
N TYR A 115 -2.74 38.45 5.64
CA TYR A 115 -3.20 38.36 7.03
C TYR A 115 -3.07 36.95 7.63
N ASN A 116 -3.33 35.90 6.84
CA ASN A 116 -3.22 34.50 7.29
C ASN A 116 -1.84 33.88 6.99
N LYS A 117 -0.77 34.68 7.06
CA LYS A 117 0.62 34.20 6.91
C LYS A 117 0.97 33.21 8.04
N ALA A 118 1.65 32.12 7.67
CA ALA A 118 2.05 31.04 8.58
C ALA A 118 3.58 30.83 8.62
N ASP A 119 4.34 31.92 8.61
CA ASP A 119 5.80 31.91 8.60
C ASP A 119 6.34 32.96 9.58
N ASP A 120 7.24 32.54 10.48
CA ASP A 120 7.89 33.42 11.45
C ASP A 120 8.86 34.41 10.77
N ASP A 121 9.41 34.04 9.61
CA ASP A 121 10.31 34.90 8.86
C ASP A 121 9.54 36.07 8.21
N PHE A 122 9.86 37.31 8.62
CA PHE A 122 9.39 38.56 8.01
C PHE A 122 9.98 38.84 6.61
N SER A 123 10.24 37.78 5.83
CA SER A 123 10.45 37.91 4.39
C SER A 123 9.19 38.51 3.74
N GLY A 124 9.38 39.64 3.07
CA GLY A 124 8.36 40.30 2.26
C GLY A 124 8.46 39.92 0.77
N PRO A 125 7.68 40.56 -0.10
CA PRO A 125 7.87 40.48 -1.54
C PRO A 125 9.29 40.94 -1.92
N MET A 126 9.84 40.41 -3.02
CA MET A 126 11.15 40.87 -3.51
C MET A 126 11.10 42.36 -3.89
N ASP A 127 12.13 43.13 -3.49
CA ASP A 127 12.32 44.54 -3.87
C ASP A 127 12.68 44.67 -5.38
N THR A 128 11.70 44.40 -6.25
CA THR A 128 11.77 44.64 -7.69
C THR A 128 11.73 46.14 -8.00
N ASN A 129 12.05 46.52 -9.23
CA ASN A 129 11.80 47.89 -9.71
C ASN A 129 10.29 48.09 -9.96
N VAL A 130 9.76 49.25 -9.62
CA VAL A 130 8.44 49.68 -10.12
C VAL A 130 8.55 50.20 -11.53
N ARG A 131 7.44 50.14 -12.26
CA ARG A 131 7.23 50.77 -13.56
C ARG A 131 6.32 51.99 -13.36
N LEU A 132 6.88 53.18 -13.46
CA LEU A 132 6.20 54.46 -13.31
C LEU A 132 5.94 55.09 -14.69
N ARG A 133 4.72 55.60 -14.92
CA ARG A 133 4.33 56.32 -16.14
C ARG A 133 4.25 57.83 -15.92
N TYR A 134 4.36 58.59 -17.01
CA TYR A 134 4.27 60.05 -17.05
C TYR A 134 3.03 60.65 -16.34
N ASN A 135 1.91 59.93 -16.35
CA ASN A 135 0.65 60.36 -15.74
C ASN A 135 0.58 60.13 -14.22
N GLY A 136 1.59 59.54 -13.59
CA GLY A 136 1.61 59.16 -12.18
C GLY A 136 1.13 57.73 -11.89
N GLU A 137 0.78 56.92 -12.90
CA GLU A 137 0.45 55.51 -12.66
C GLU A 137 1.72 54.71 -12.32
N ILE A 138 1.74 54.08 -11.15
CA ILE A 138 2.79 53.16 -10.72
C ILE A 138 2.25 51.73 -10.77
N THR A 139 2.95 50.86 -11.49
CA THR A 139 2.78 49.40 -11.45
C THR A 139 3.97 48.78 -10.70
N TRP A 140 3.71 48.03 -9.63
CA TRP A 140 4.71 47.22 -8.95
C TRP A 140 4.36 45.73 -9.09
N ASP A 141 5.21 45.00 -9.81
CA ASP A 141 5.12 43.55 -9.95
C ASP A 141 6.19 42.90 -9.06
N ALA A 142 5.76 42.23 -7.99
CA ALA A 142 6.66 41.59 -7.02
C ALA A 142 6.40 40.08 -6.94
N PRO A 143 7.38 39.21 -7.28
CA PRO A 143 7.27 37.79 -7.00
C PRO A 143 7.45 37.51 -5.50
N ALA A 144 6.62 36.61 -4.97
CA ALA A 144 6.64 36.21 -3.57
C ALA A 144 6.38 34.71 -3.42
N ILE A 145 7.10 34.05 -2.51
CA ILE A 145 6.72 32.72 -1.99
C ILE A 145 5.91 32.98 -0.73
N THR A 146 4.61 32.70 -0.76
CA THR A 146 3.70 32.90 0.37
C THR A 146 3.43 31.57 1.07
N LYS A 147 3.68 31.50 2.37
CA LYS A 147 3.18 30.44 3.26
C LYS A 147 1.92 30.96 3.97
N SER A 148 0.80 30.30 3.76
CA SER A 148 -0.52 30.68 4.29
C SER A 148 -1.16 29.56 5.09
N SER A 149 -1.74 29.87 6.25
CA SER A 149 -2.52 28.89 7.00
C SER A 149 -3.79 28.50 6.24
N CYS A 150 -4.01 27.20 6.08
CA CYS A 150 -5.17 26.62 5.41
C CYS A 150 -5.67 25.39 6.18
N VAL A 151 -6.95 25.38 6.56
CA VAL A 151 -7.55 24.26 7.29
C VAL A 151 -7.89 23.14 6.30
N VAL A 152 -7.16 22.03 6.40
CA VAL A 152 -7.27 20.87 5.50
C VAL A 152 -8.32 19.87 6.01
N ASP A 153 -9.32 19.51 5.20
CA ASP A 153 -10.22 18.39 5.51
C ASP A 153 -9.67 17.06 4.97
N VAL A 154 -9.27 16.18 5.88
CA VAL A 154 -8.75 14.84 5.59
C VAL A 154 -9.83 13.75 5.58
N SER A 155 -11.12 14.10 5.69
CA SER A 155 -12.23 13.14 5.81
C SER A 155 -12.27 12.10 4.68
N TYR A 156 -11.97 12.51 3.44
CA TYR A 156 -12.04 11.69 2.23
C TYR A 156 -10.69 11.30 1.62
N PHE A 157 -9.58 11.57 2.31
CA PHE A 157 -8.23 11.27 1.82
C PHE A 157 -8.09 9.82 1.31
N PRO A 158 -7.44 9.57 0.15
CA PRO A 158 -6.69 10.53 -0.70
C PRO A 158 -7.52 11.17 -1.84
N PHE A 159 -8.85 11.15 -1.75
CA PHE A 159 -9.77 11.70 -2.75
C PHE A 159 -10.30 13.09 -2.33
N ASP A 160 -9.49 13.83 -1.57
CA ASP A 160 -9.85 15.08 -0.93
C ASP A 160 -9.69 16.31 -1.84
N SER A 161 -10.57 17.28 -1.62
CA SER A 161 -10.55 18.64 -2.18
C SER A 161 -10.27 19.64 -1.06
N GLN A 162 -9.52 20.70 -1.32
CA GLN A 162 -9.14 21.70 -0.31
C GLN A 162 -9.42 23.12 -0.81
N GLU A 163 -9.92 23.98 0.09
CA GLU A 163 -10.22 25.39 -0.20
C GLU A 163 -9.32 26.31 0.65
N CYS A 164 -8.24 26.81 0.05
CA CYS A 164 -7.23 27.58 0.77
C CYS A 164 -7.33 29.08 0.49
N ASN A 165 -7.63 29.85 1.52
CA ASN A 165 -7.77 31.31 1.42
C ASN A 165 -6.42 32.02 1.49
N LEU A 166 -6.26 33.07 0.67
CA LEU A 166 -5.15 34.00 0.66
C LEU A 166 -5.72 35.41 0.83
N THR A 167 -5.72 35.92 2.08
CA THR A 167 -6.36 37.20 2.41
C THR A 167 -5.33 38.33 2.48
N PHE A 168 -5.44 39.27 1.55
CA PHE A 168 -4.56 40.45 1.45
C PHE A 168 -5.28 41.72 1.90
N GLY A 169 -4.60 42.57 2.68
CA GLY A 169 -5.08 43.88 3.11
C GLY A 169 -3.95 44.81 3.56
N SER A 170 -4.24 46.09 3.76
CA SER A 170 -3.28 47.05 4.35
C SER A 170 -3.14 46.78 5.84
N TRP A 171 -1.91 46.86 6.37
CA TRP A 171 -1.67 46.64 7.80
C TRP A 171 -1.93 47.88 8.65
N THR A 172 -1.65 49.08 8.11
CA THR A 172 -1.66 50.34 8.87
C THR A 172 -2.75 51.32 8.45
N TYR A 173 -3.18 51.30 7.19
CA TYR A 173 -4.20 52.22 6.67
C TYR A 173 -5.60 51.59 6.74
N ASN A 174 -6.60 52.40 7.11
CA ASN A 174 -8.00 52.00 7.01
C ASN A 174 -8.57 52.29 5.60
N GLY A 175 -9.77 51.81 5.31
CA GLY A 175 -10.44 51.99 4.01
C GLY A 175 -10.77 53.44 3.63
N ASN A 176 -10.68 54.38 4.57
CA ASN A 176 -10.84 55.82 4.28
C ASN A 176 -9.52 56.44 3.79
N GLN A 177 -8.38 55.77 4.03
CA GLN A 177 -7.04 56.23 3.65
C GLN A 177 -6.50 55.47 2.43
N VAL A 178 -6.70 54.15 2.39
CA VAL A 178 -6.31 53.27 1.28
C VAL A 178 -7.46 52.29 1.04
N ASP A 179 -8.13 52.39 -0.12
CA ASP A 179 -9.12 51.38 -0.53
C ASP A 179 -8.57 50.46 -1.62
N ILE A 180 -8.81 49.17 -1.45
CA ILE A 180 -8.19 48.12 -2.27
C ILE A 180 -9.22 47.56 -3.25
N PHE A 181 -8.87 47.51 -4.53
CA PHE A 181 -9.76 47.07 -5.61
C PHE A 181 -9.27 45.77 -6.24
N MET A 182 -10.20 44.86 -6.54
CA MET A 182 -9.90 43.64 -7.28
C MET A 182 -9.64 43.99 -8.74
N GLY A 183 -8.44 43.70 -9.23
CA GLY A 183 -8.07 43.97 -10.63
C GLY A 183 -8.70 43.00 -11.64
N MET A 184 -9.31 41.92 -11.18
CA MET A 184 -10.11 40.90 -11.89
C MET A 184 -10.97 40.14 -10.85
N ASP A 185 -12.08 39.51 -11.26
CA ASP A 185 -12.97 38.75 -10.37
C ASP A 185 -12.39 37.39 -9.91
N SER A 186 -11.30 36.95 -10.53
CA SER A 186 -10.46 35.82 -10.10
C SER A 186 -9.00 36.22 -10.12
N GLY A 187 -8.16 35.43 -9.44
CA GLY A 187 -6.74 35.39 -9.71
C GLY A 187 -6.45 34.95 -11.15
N ASP A 188 -5.27 35.33 -11.62
CA ASP A 188 -4.75 34.94 -12.93
C ASP A 188 -4.07 33.57 -12.84
N LEU A 189 -4.40 32.69 -13.78
CA LEU A 189 -3.86 31.33 -13.91
C LEU A 189 -3.14 31.12 -15.27
N SER A 190 -2.93 32.19 -16.05
CA SER A 190 -2.36 32.10 -17.41
C SER A 190 -0.94 31.52 -17.43
N ASP A 191 -0.15 31.82 -16.40
CA ASP A 191 1.23 31.34 -16.20
C ASP A 191 1.32 30.22 -15.14
N PHE A 192 0.23 29.50 -14.89
CA PHE A 192 0.19 28.43 -13.88
C PHE A 192 0.89 27.16 -14.35
N VAL A 193 1.89 26.71 -13.59
CA VAL A 193 2.55 25.41 -13.77
C VAL A 193 1.80 24.36 -12.95
N GLU A 194 1.26 23.35 -13.65
CA GLU A 194 0.57 22.21 -13.00
C GLU A 194 1.45 21.49 -11.98
N ASN A 195 0.87 21.15 -10.83
CA ASN A 195 1.54 20.39 -9.79
C ASN A 195 1.25 18.88 -9.95
N VAL A 196 2.25 18.05 -9.59
CA VAL A 196 2.23 16.58 -9.75
C VAL A 196 1.23 15.90 -8.79
N GLU A 197 0.90 16.55 -7.68
CA GLU A 197 -0.05 16.09 -6.69
C GLU A 197 -1.36 16.89 -6.66
N TRP A 198 -1.31 18.20 -6.93
CA TRP A 198 -2.48 19.08 -6.80
C TRP A 198 -2.96 19.63 -8.15
N GLU A 199 -4.21 19.35 -8.50
CA GLU A 199 -4.91 20.04 -9.59
C GLU A 199 -5.59 21.31 -9.04
N CYS A 200 -5.44 22.44 -9.75
CA CYS A 200 -6.07 23.71 -9.38
C CYS A 200 -7.30 23.93 -10.26
N HIS A 201 -8.49 23.95 -9.66
CA HIS A 201 -9.75 24.18 -10.40
C HIS A 201 -10.10 25.66 -10.55
N GLY A 202 -9.50 26.54 -9.75
CA GLY A 202 -9.72 27.98 -9.84
C GLY A 202 -9.17 28.77 -8.65
N MET A 203 -9.14 30.09 -8.79
CA MET A 203 -8.80 31.02 -7.71
C MET A 203 -9.75 32.23 -7.70
N PRO A 204 -11.07 32.07 -7.42
CA PRO A 204 -12.00 33.19 -7.28
C PRO A 204 -11.54 34.22 -6.24
N ALA A 205 -11.85 35.50 -6.48
CA ALA A 205 -11.50 36.62 -5.61
C ALA A 205 -12.77 37.24 -4.99
N THR A 206 -12.68 37.66 -3.73
CA THR A 206 -13.77 38.36 -3.03
C THR A 206 -13.24 39.52 -2.20
N LYS A 207 -13.80 40.72 -2.40
CA LYS A 207 -13.56 41.89 -1.53
C LYS A 207 -14.51 41.84 -0.35
N THR A 208 -13.97 41.76 0.86
CA THR A 208 -14.69 41.92 2.12
C THR A 208 -14.33 43.27 2.74
N VAL A 209 -15.21 43.81 3.58
CA VAL A 209 -14.92 44.98 4.41
C VAL A 209 -15.25 44.62 5.84
N ARG A 210 -14.27 44.71 6.75
CA ARG A 210 -14.39 44.26 8.14
C ARG A 210 -14.22 45.44 9.10
N MET A 211 -15.06 45.44 10.14
CA MET A 211 -14.87 46.25 11.34
C MET A 211 -14.20 45.36 12.40
N TYR A 212 -12.96 45.67 12.77
CA TYR A 212 -12.23 44.90 13.79
C TYR A 212 -12.54 45.45 15.18
N GLY A 213 -12.67 44.58 16.19
CA GLY A 213 -13.05 44.98 17.56
C GLY A 213 -12.07 45.93 18.29
N CYS A 214 -10.92 46.24 17.70
CA CYS A 214 -9.94 47.21 18.16
C CYS A 214 -10.13 48.63 17.59
N CYS A 215 -10.82 48.79 16.45
CA CYS A 215 -10.90 50.04 15.69
C CYS A 215 -12.34 50.33 15.24
N SER A 216 -12.73 51.61 15.18
CA SER A 216 -14.07 52.02 14.70
C SER A 216 -14.16 52.23 13.18
N ASP A 217 -13.06 51.99 12.46
CA ASP A 217 -12.93 52.21 11.02
C ASP A 217 -13.05 50.91 10.21
N PRO A 218 -13.57 50.98 8.97
CA PRO A 218 -13.62 49.83 8.07
C PRO A 218 -12.24 49.52 7.49
N TYR A 219 -11.89 48.24 7.46
CA TYR A 219 -10.69 47.73 6.78
C TYR A 219 -11.11 46.85 5.60
N PRO A 220 -10.77 47.20 4.35
CA PRO A 220 -11.02 46.36 3.18
C PRO A 220 -9.97 45.24 3.09
N ASP A 221 -10.42 44.02 2.84
CA ASP A 221 -9.58 42.86 2.53
C ASP A 221 -10.01 42.20 1.23
N ILE A 222 -9.06 41.62 0.48
CA ILE A 222 -9.35 40.80 -0.70
C ILE A 222 -8.87 39.39 -0.40
N THR A 223 -9.82 38.45 -0.34
CA THR A 223 -9.55 37.04 -0.17
C THR A 223 -9.62 36.33 -1.52
N TYR A 224 -8.51 35.72 -1.93
CA TYR A 224 -8.44 34.79 -3.06
C TYR A 224 -8.54 33.36 -2.53
N THR A 225 -9.52 32.57 -2.97
CA THR A 225 -9.72 31.18 -2.51
C THR A 225 -9.17 30.22 -3.55
N VAL A 226 -8.04 29.55 -3.26
CA VAL A 226 -7.45 28.53 -4.14
C VAL A 226 -8.23 27.23 -3.99
N LEU A 227 -8.82 26.75 -5.08
CA LEU A 227 -9.61 25.51 -5.13
C LEU A 227 -8.74 24.36 -5.64
N LEU A 228 -8.42 23.41 -4.76
CA LEU A 228 -7.44 22.35 -5.00
C LEU A 228 -8.07 20.95 -4.93
N GLN A 229 -7.61 20.04 -5.77
CA GLN A 229 -8.03 18.64 -5.81
C GLN A 229 -6.81 17.71 -5.84
N ARG A 230 -6.77 16.70 -4.95
CA ARG A 230 -5.62 15.77 -4.89
C ARG A 230 -5.65 14.74 -6.03
N ARG A 231 -4.49 14.54 -6.67
CA ARG A 231 -4.22 13.49 -7.66
C ARG A 231 -3.95 12.14 -6.95
N SER A 232 -5.03 11.51 -6.48
CA SER A 232 -5.03 10.32 -5.61
C SER A 232 -4.21 9.10 -6.07
N SER A 233 -3.89 8.99 -7.36
CA SER A 233 -3.21 7.85 -8.00
C SER A 233 -1.96 7.34 -7.27
N PHE A 234 -1.10 8.25 -6.79
CA PHE A 234 0.13 7.86 -6.06
C PHE A 234 -0.20 7.07 -4.79
N TYR A 235 -1.16 7.55 -4.01
CA TYR A 235 -1.62 6.92 -2.76
C TYR A 235 -2.38 5.62 -3.03
N ILE A 236 -3.13 5.53 -4.14
CA ILE A 236 -3.81 4.29 -4.53
C ILE A 236 -2.79 3.15 -4.74
N PHE A 237 -1.70 3.39 -5.49
CA PHE A 237 -0.73 2.34 -5.80
C PHE A 237 0.28 2.07 -4.66
N ASN A 238 0.71 3.08 -3.91
CA ASN A 238 1.79 2.93 -2.93
C ASN A 238 1.32 2.73 -1.48
N LEU A 239 0.10 3.14 -1.14
CA LEU A 239 -0.45 3.08 0.22
C LEU A 239 -1.64 2.11 0.29
N LEU A 240 -2.63 2.27 -0.60
CA LEU A 240 -3.88 1.50 -0.55
C LEU A 240 -3.69 0.06 -1.06
N LEU A 241 -3.11 -0.13 -2.25
CA LEU A 241 -2.92 -1.46 -2.85
C LEU A 241 -2.11 -2.44 -1.97
N PRO A 242 -0.97 -2.07 -1.36
CA PRO A 242 -0.24 -2.96 -0.45
C PRO A 242 -1.08 -3.37 0.77
N CYS A 243 -1.85 -2.43 1.33
CA CYS A 243 -2.68 -2.71 2.51
C CYS A 243 -3.86 -3.63 2.20
N PHE A 244 -4.45 -3.51 1.01
CA PHE A 244 -5.46 -4.47 0.52
C PHE A 244 -4.85 -5.86 0.36
N LEU A 245 -3.67 -5.99 -0.28
CA LEU A 245 -2.97 -7.27 -0.42
C LEU A 245 -2.62 -7.91 0.93
N ILE A 246 -2.10 -7.12 1.88
CA ILE A 246 -1.79 -7.58 3.25
C ILE A 246 -3.06 -8.01 4.01
N SER A 247 -4.20 -7.32 3.79
CA SER A 247 -5.49 -7.72 4.38
C SER A 247 -5.93 -9.11 3.92
N PHE A 248 -5.67 -9.48 2.66
CA PHE A 248 -5.96 -10.82 2.15
C PHE A 248 -5.00 -11.92 2.66
N LEU A 249 -3.85 -11.57 3.26
CA LEU A 249 -2.98 -12.55 3.92
C LEU A 249 -3.58 -13.06 5.25
N ALA A 250 -4.42 -12.27 5.93
CA ALA A 250 -4.99 -12.66 7.22
C ALA A 250 -5.98 -13.85 7.11
N PRO A 251 -6.91 -13.92 6.15
CA PRO A 251 -7.68 -15.14 5.89
C PRO A 251 -6.83 -16.35 5.49
N LEU A 252 -5.74 -16.15 4.74
CA LEU A 252 -4.82 -17.23 4.34
C LEU A 252 -4.10 -17.86 5.55
N GLY A 253 -3.97 -17.14 6.67
CA GLY A 253 -3.50 -17.69 7.94
C GLY A 253 -4.36 -18.84 8.49
N PHE A 254 -5.64 -18.92 8.15
CA PHE A 254 -6.49 -20.07 8.51
C PHE A 254 -6.34 -21.25 7.54
N TYR A 255 -5.78 -21.04 6.34
CA TYR A 255 -5.52 -22.12 5.38
C TYR A 255 -4.23 -22.88 5.69
N LEU A 256 -3.27 -22.26 6.38
CA LEU A 256 -2.00 -22.88 6.75
C LEU A 256 -2.20 -23.97 7.84
N PRO A 257 -1.71 -25.20 7.64
CA PRO A 257 -1.88 -26.27 8.62
C PRO A 257 -1.13 -25.99 9.93
N ALA A 258 -1.78 -26.30 11.06
CA ALA A 258 -1.26 -26.07 12.40
C ALA A 258 0.07 -26.81 12.69
N ASP A 259 0.31 -27.95 12.03
CA ASP A 259 1.56 -28.72 12.14
C ASP A 259 2.80 -27.96 11.59
N SER A 260 2.63 -26.85 10.84
CA SER A 260 3.73 -26.04 10.31
C SER A 260 4.32 -25.00 11.27
N GLY A 261 3.68 -24.71 12.41
CA GLY A 261 4.13 -23.72 13.40
C GLY A 261 3.96 -22.25 13.00
N GLU A 262 4.34 -21.87 11.77
CA GLU A 262 4.37 -20.48 11.27
C GLU A 262 3.01 -19.75 11.21
N LYS A 263 1.91 -20.42 11.53
CA LYS A 263 0.55 -19.86 11.48
C LYS A 263 0.36 -18.62 12.36
N VAL A 264 0.93 -18.63 13.57
CA VAL A 264 0.88 -17.50 14.51
C VAL A 264 1.89 -16.41 14.11
N SER A 265 3.06 -16.83 13.60
CA SER A 265 4.10 -15.96 13.03
C SER A 265 3.53 -15.08 11.89
N LEU A 266 2.75 -15.67 10.98
CA LEU A 266 2.07 -14.96 9.90
C LEU A 266 1.03 -13.94 10.41
N GLY A 267 0.22 -14.29 11.42
CA GLY A 267 -0.75 -13.36 12.00
C GLY A 267 -0.09 -12.13 12.66
N VAL A 268 0.97 -12.36 13.44
CA VAL A 268 1.72 -11.29 14.13
C VAL A 268 2.49 -10.41 13.14
N THR A 269 3.08 -10.98 12.09
CA THR A 269 3.81 -10.21 11.07
C THR A 269 2.88 -9.39 10.18
N VAL A 270 1.69 -9.91 9.82
CA VAL A 270 0.64 -9.13 9.14
C VAL A 270 0.14 -7.97 10.01
N LEU A 271 -0.07 -8.19 11.31
CA LEU A 271 -0.44 -7.12 12.24
C LEU A 271 0.64 -6.03 12.33
N LEU A 272 1.91 -6.42 12.50
CA LEU A 272 3.03 -5.49 12.57
C LEU A 272 3.18 -4.66 11.28
N ALA A 273 3.04 -5.30 10.11
CA ALA A 273 3.10 -4.61 8.82
C ALA A 273 2.00 -3.55 8.69
N LEU A 274 0.75 -3.88 9.07
CA LEU A 274 -0.35 -2.92 9.09
C LEU A 274 -0.09 -1.76 10.05
N THR A 275 0.53 -2.00 11.21
CA THR A 275 0.90 -0.94 12.16
C THR A 275 1.95 0.01 11.59
N VAL A 276 2.95 -0.50 10.86
CA VAL A 276 3.94 0.34 10.17
C VAL A 276 3.28 1.20 9.07
N PHE A 277 2.38 0.62 8.26
CA PHE A 277 1.63 1.40 7.27
C PHE A 277 0.73 2.46 7.92
N GLN A 278 -0.01 2.14 8.99
CA GLN A 278 -0.82 3.14 9.70
C GLN A 278 0.04 4.28 10.29
N LEU A 279 1.21 3.97 10.85
CA LEU A 279 2.12 5.00 11.38
C LEU A 279 2.59 5.94 10.27
N MET A 280 3.00 5.41 9.12
CA MET A 280 3.36 6.21 7.94
C MET A 280 2.21 7.13 7.49
N VAL A 281 0.96 6.63 7.49
CA VAL A 281 -0.23 7.45 7.16
C VAL A 281 -0.45 8.55 8.21
N ALA A 282 -0.28 8.23 9.49
CA ALA A 282 -0.51 9.16 10.60
C ALA A 282 0.56 10.26 10.72
N GLU A 283 1.81 9.99 10.34
CA GLU A 283 2.89 10.98 10.35
C GLU A 283 2.79 12.02 9.22
N SER A 284 2.03 11.71 8.16
CA SER A 284 1.75 12.59 7.02
C SER A 284 0.45 13.39 7.13
N MET A 285 -0.28 13.34 8.25
CA MET A 285 -1.59 13.99 8.40
C MET A 285 -1.65 14.93 9.61
N PRO A 286 -2.49 15.98 9.57
CA PRO A 286 -2.76 16.80 10.74
C PRO A 286 -3.56 16.04 11.80
N PRO A 287 -3.42 16.41 13.08
CA PRO A 287 -4.35 16.00 14.12
C PRO A 287 -5.72 16.68 13.92
N SER A 288 -6.61 16.04 13.15
CA SER A 288 -7.98 16.51 12.88
C SER A 288 -9.00 15.95 13.88
N GLU A 289 -10.09 16.70 14.12
CA GLU A 289 -11.30 16.18 14.78
C GLU A 289 -12.00 15.11 13.93
N SER A 290 -11.89 15.21 12.60
CA SER A 290 -12.43 14.24 11.64
C SER A 290 -11.46 13.08 11.40
N VAL A 291 -11.79 11.87 11.87
CA VAL A 291 -11.00 10.67 11.54
C VAL A 291 -11.12 10.36 10.04
N PRO A 292 -10.02 10.29 9.26
CA PRO A 292 -10.07 10.00 7.82
C PRO A 292 -10.76 8.68 7.46
N LEU A 293 -11.34 8.59 6.26
CA LEU A 293 -11.88 7.33 5.72
C LEU A 293 -10.83 6.21 5.71
N ILE A 294 -9.60 6.53 5.31
CA ILE A 294 -8.47 5.58 5.34
C ILE A 294 -8.09 5.18 6.79
N GLY A 295 -8.17 6.10 7.75
CA GLY A 295 -7.92 5.81 9.17
C GLY A 295 -8.96 4.84 9.75
N LYS A 296 -10.24 5.05 9.42
CA LYS A 296 -11.35 4.13 9.75
C LYS A 296 -11.12 2.72 9.17
N TYR A 297 -10.56 2.61 7.95
CA TYR A 297 -10.18 1.33 7.36
C TYR A 297 -9.04 0.63 8.11
N TYR A 298 -7.95 1.33 8.44
CA TYR A 298 -6.85 0.73 9.20
C TYR A 298 -7.30 0.22 10.56
N ILE A 299 -8.09 1.00 11.31
CA ILE A 299 -8.62 0.61 12.62
C ILE A 299 -9.49 -0.65 12.49
N ALA A 300 -10.43 -0.67 11.54
CA ALA A 300 -11.29 -1.84 11.30
C ALA A 300 -10.48 -3.10 10.92
N THR A 301 -9.48 -2.94 10.07
CA THR A 301 -8.60 -4.04 9.62
C THR A 301 -7.73 -4.56 10.75
N MET A 302 -7.13 -3.68 11.57
CA MET A 302 -6.34 -4.09 12.73
C MET A 302 -7.16 -4.82 13.77
N THR A 303 -8.37 -4.35 14.08
CA THR A 303 -9.27 -5.07 14.99
C THR A 303 -9.64 -6.45 14.43
N MET A 304 -9.84 -6.56 13.11
CA MET A 304 -10.12 -7.83 12.43
C MET A 304 -8.92 -8.78 12.46
N VAL A 305 -7.70 -8.30 12.18
CA VAL A 305 -6.46 -9.09 12.20
C VAL A 305 -6.09 -9.52 13.61
N THR A 306 -6.33 -8.67 14.61
CA THR A 306 -6.13 -9.00 16.02
C THR A 306 -7.10 -10.09 16.48
N ALA A 307 -8.39 -9.97 16.13
CA ALA A 307 -9.39 -11.00 16.41
C ALA A 307 -9.09 -12.32 15.68
N SER A 308 -8.67 -12.25 14.41
CA SER A 308 -8.18 -13.40 13.63
C SER A 308 -7.00 -14.10 14.34
N THR A 309 -6.00 -13.33 14.78
CA THR A 309 -4.80 -13.87 15.45
C THR A 309 -5.11 -14.47 16.82
N ALA A 310 -6.03 -13.86 17.59
CA ALA A 310 -6.54 -14.45 18.83
C ALA A 310 -7.27 -15.78 18.58
N LEU A 311 -8.05 -15.87 17.49
CA LEU A 311 -8.73 -17.10 17.08
C LEU A 311 -7.77 -18.16 16.55
N THR A 312 -6.71 -17.82 15.81
CA THR A 312 -5.71 -18.83 15.40
C THR A 312 -4.93 -19.38 16.60
N ILE A 313 -4.63 -18.56 17.62
CA ILE A 313 -4.04 -19.02 18.89
C ILE A 313 -5.01 -19.95 19.63
N PHE A 314 -6.31 -19.65 19.67
CA PHE A 314 -7.33 -20.52 20.26
C PHE A 314 -7.47 -21.85 19.51
N ILE A 315 -7.49 -21.84 18.18
CA ILE A 315 -7.56 -23.05 17.36
C ILE A 315 -6.26 -23.87 17.48
N MET A 316 -5.10 -23.23 17.64
CA MET A 316 -3.83 -23.90 17.96
C MET A 316 -3.89 -24.61 19.32
N ASN A 317 -4.48 -23.99 20.34
CA ASN A 317 -4.68 -24.61 21.66
C ASN A 317 -5.57 -25.87 21.55
N ILE A 318 -6.63 -25.82 20.73
CA ILE A 318 -7.50 -26.96 20.42
C ILE A 318 -6.76 -28.04 19.62
N HIS A 319 -5.98 -27.67 18.61
CA HIS A 319 -5.22 -28.59 17.76
C HIS A 319 -4.15 -29.38 18.53
N PHE A 320 -3.51 -28.75 19.52
CA PHE A 320 -2.54 -29.39 20.40
C PHE A 320 -3.13 -29.84 21.74
N CYS A 321 -4.46 -29.96 21.86
CA CYS A 321 -5.12 -30.53 23.02
C CYS A 321 -4.77 -32.02 23.15
N GLY A 322 -3.87 -32.34 24.08
CA GLY A 322 -3.07 -33.56 24.04
C GLY A 322 -3.75 -34.85 24.54
N ALA A 323 -2.93 -35.89 24.68
CA ALA A 323 -3.31 -37.26 25.06
C ALA A 323 -4.23 -37.36 26.30
N GLU A 324 -3.95 -36.57 27.35
CA GLU A 324 -4.70 -36.55 28.63
C GLU A 324 -5.95 -35.64 28.57
N ALA A 325 -6.31 -35.10 27.40
CA ALA A 325 -7.50 -34.25 27.25
C ALA A 325 -8.80 -35.03 27.47
N LYS A 326 -9.81 -34.33 28.01
CA LYS A 326 -11.18 -34.87 28.10
C LYS A 326 -11.71 -35.19 26.69
N PRO A 327 -12.55 -36.24 26.54
CA PRO A 327 -13.18 -36.53 25.25
C PRO A 327 -13.99 -35.33 24.76
N VAL A 328 -14.01 -35.12 23.44
CA VAL A 328 -14.74 -34.02 22.79
C VAL A 328 -16.18 -33.97 23.31
N PRO A 329 -16.68 -32.82 23.81
CA PRO A 329 -18.06 -32.67 24.26
C PRO A 329 -19.06 -33.04 23.16
N HIS A 330 -20.14 -33.75 23.52
CA HIS A 330 -21.10 -34.27 22.53
C HIS A 330 -21.78 -33.16 21.71
N TRP A 331 -21.95 -31.96 22.27
CA TRP A 331 -22.43 -30.79 21.53
C TRP A 331 -21.46 -30.36 20.42
N ALA A 332 -20.16 -30.42 20.67
CA ALA A 332 -19.12 -29.99 19.72
C ALA A 332 -18.99 -30.96 18.55
N LYS A 333 -19.22 -32.27 18.78
CA LYS A 333 -19.33 -33.25 17.68
C LYS A 333 -20.50 -32.90 16.75
N VAL A 334 -21.70 -32.71 17.29
CA VAL A 334 -22.90 -32.45 16.47
C VAL A 334 -22.81 -31.10 15.75
N LEU A 335 -22.35 -30.03 16.40
CA LEU A 335 -22.21 -28.72 15.75
C LEU A 335 -21.07 -28.69 14.72
N ILE A 336 -19.86 -29.09 15.12
CA ILE A 336 -18.67 -28.86 14.29
C ILE A 336 -18.45 -30.02 13.31
N ILE A 337 -18.54 -31.27 13.78
CA ILE A 337 -18.27 -32.43 12.94
C ILE A 337 -19.48 -32.80 12.06
N ASP A 338 -20.72 -32.72 12.56
CA ASP A 338 -21.89 -33.11 11.75
C ASP A 338 -22.53 -31.97 10.94
N TYR A 339 -22.57 -30.74 11.46
CA TYR A 339 -23.15 -29.59 10.72
C TYR A 339 -22.10 -28.80 9.94
N MET A 340 -21.09 -28.23 10.59
CA MET A 340 -20.15 -27.30 9.94
C MET A 340 -19.29 -27.96 8.85
N SER A 341 -18.85 -29.22 9.03
CA SER A 341 -18.05 -29.93 8.03
C SER A 341 -18.73 -30.03 6.65
N LYS A 342 -20.05 -30.28 6.64
CA LYS A 342 -20.89 -30.39 5.44
C LYS A 342 -21.07 -29.04 4.75
N ILE A 343 -21.25 -27.97 5.54
CA ILE A 343 -21.43 -26.60 5.03
C ILE A 343 -20.15 -26.08 4.36
N PHE A 344 -18.97 -26.34 4.94
CA PHE A 344 -17.68 -25.84 4.44
C PHE A 344 -16.88 -26.83 3.58
N PHE A 345 -17.58 -27.86 3.06
CA PHE A 345 -17.03 -28.91 2.19
C PHE A 345 -15.72 -29.50 2.73
N VAL A 346 -15.68 -29.79 4.03
CA VAL A 346 -14.60 -30.55 4.68
C VAL A 346 -14.94 -32.04 4.60
N TYR A 347 -14.99 -32.54 3.37
CA TYR A 347 -15.20 -33.96 3.10
C TYR A 347 -13.93 -34.76 3.38
N GLU A 348 -14.09 -35.87 4.09
CA GLU A 348 -13.02 -36.86 4.24
C GLU A 348 -12.89 -37.66 2.94
N VAL A 349 -11.77 -37.49 2.24
CA VAL A 349 -11.17 -38.60 1.48
C VAL A 349 -10.69 -39.59 2.53
N GLY A 350 -11.57 -40.50 2.94
CA GLY A 350 -11.42 -41.25 4.18
C GLY A 350 -10.26 -42.24 4.16
N GLU A 351 -9.42 -42.21 5.20
CA GLU A 351 -8.39 -43.21 5.48
C GLU A 351 -9.00 -44.53 6.01
N ASN A 352 -10.00 -45.08 5.31
CA ASN A 352 -10.58 -46.39 5.59
C ASN A 352 -9.71 -47.55 5.05
N CYS A 353 -8.39 -47.43 5.20
CA CYS A 353 -7.41 -48.47 4.86
C CYS A 353 -7.13 -49.42 6.04
N ALA A 354 -8.13 -49.66 6.89
CA ALA A 354 -8.00 -50.46 8.12
C ALA A 354 -9.18 -51.40 8.41
N SER A 355 -10.20 -51.47 7.54
CA SER A 355 -11.27 -52.47 7.64
C SER A 355 -10.87 -53.75 6.90
N ALA A 356 -10.18 -54.66 7.60
CA ALA A 356 -9.95 -56.00 7.09
C ALA A 356 -11.30 -56.71 6.85
N SER A 357 -11.54 -57.15 5.61
CA SER A 357 -12.79 -57.81 5.23
C SER A 357 -12.83 -59.25 5.74
N THR A 358 -13.29 -59.44 6.97
CA THR A 358 -13.47 -60.77 7.59
C THR A 358 -14.68 -61.50 6.99
N SER A 359 -14.53 -62.03 5.78
CA SER A 359 -15.46 -63.00 5.19
C SER A 359 -15.13 -64.41 5.69
N SER A 360 -15.96 -64.97 6.56
CA SER A 360 -15.87 -66.35 7.05
C SER A 360 -17.19 -67.10 6.86
N SER A 361 -17.10 -68.45 6.83
CA SER A 361 -18.18 -69.40 6.49
C SER A 361 -18.55 -69.44 4.99
N SER A 362 -18.80 -70.60 4.37
CA SER A 362 -18.56 -71.99 4.80
C SER A 362 -18.59 -72.95 3.59
N SER A 363 -18.01 -74.14 3.74
CA SER A 363 -17.80 -75.12 2.67
C SER A 363 -19.05 -75.85 2.18
N HIS A 364 -19.10 -76.18 0.88
CA HIS A 364 -19.73 -77.41 0.39
C HIS A 364 -19.08 -77.92 -0.91
N PHE A 365 -18.80 -79.23 -0.95
CA PHE A 365 -18.51 -80.01 -2.18
C PHE A 365 -19.82 -80.68 -2.66
N PRO A 366 -19.99 -80.99 -3.97
CA PRO A 366 -19.45 -82.24 -4.52
C PRO A 366 -18.86 -82.19 -5.96
N GLN A 367 -17.70 -82.83 -6.09
CA GLN A 367 -17.32 -83.88 -7.07
C GLN A 367 -17.68 -83.84 -8.58
N ASP A 368 -16.63 -84.05 -9.39
CA ASP A 368 -16.49 -84.65 -10.75
C ASP A 368 -17.69 -84.77 -11.72
N ASP A 369 -17.49 -84.32 -12.98
CA ASP A 369 -17.37 -85.24 -14.13
C ASP A 369 -16.63 -84.59 -15.34
N ILE A 370 -16.38 -85.37 -16.38
CA ILE A 370 -15.41 -85.22 -17.48
C ILE A 370 -16.09 -84.66 -18.76
N ARG A 371 -15.33 -83.95 -19.63
CA ARG A 371 -15.11 -84.27 -21.09
C ARG A 371 -14.85 -83.05 -22.01
N HIS A 372 -13.70 -83.04 -22.69
CA HIS A 372 -13.44 -82.20 -23.89
C HIS A 372 -14.24 -82.70 -25.10
N PRO A 373 -14.52 -81.84 -26.09
CA PRO A 373 -13.96 -82.12 -27.41
C PRO A 373 -13.50 -80.90 -28.25
N HIS A 374 -12.32 -81.07 -28.85
CA HIS A 374 -11.83 -80.67 -30.18
C HIS A 374 -12.41 -79.50 -31.00
N LEU A 375 -11.45 -78.77 -31.60
CA LEU A 375 -11.56 -77.96 -32.82
C LEU A 375 -12.42 -78.58 -33.94
N SER A 376 -13.10 -77.70 -34.69
CA SER A 376 -13.28 -77.84 -36.14
C SER A 376 -13.34 -76.46 -36.80
N SER A 377 -12.81 -76.34 -38.02
CA SER A 377 -12.85 -75.12 -38.84
C SER A 377 -13.26 -75.48 -40.27
N ARG A 378 -14.18 -74.70 -40.86
CA ARG A 378 -14.47 -74.72 -42.29
C ARG A 378 -15.09 -73.40 -42.75
N ALA A 379 -14.99 -73.14 -44.06
CA ALA A 379 -15.14 -71.82 -44.67
C ALA A 379 -16.18 -71.80 -45.82
N HIS A 380 -16.18 -70.70 -46.59
CA HIS A 380 -16.98 -70.40 -47.80
C HIS A 380 -18.43 -69.92 -47.55
N ALA A 381 -19.01 -69.02 -48.37
CA ALA A 381 -18.43 -68.06 -49.34
C ALA A 381 -19.47 -67.01 -49.81
N ASN A 382 -18.97 -65.92 -50.42
CA ASN A 382 -19.60 -65.03 -51.42
C ASN A 382 -20.95 -64.31 -51.14
N GLY A 383 -20.95 -62.98 -51.33
CA GLY A 383 -22.16 -62.16 -51.43
C GLY A 383 -21.89 -60.65 -51.56
N LYS A 384 -21.95 -60.11 -52.79
CA LYS A 384 -21.87 -58.67 -53.17
C LYS A 384 -22.49 -58.50 -54.59
N PRO A 385 -22.81 -57.30 -55.10
CA PRO A 385 -22.61 -55.95 -54.54
C PRO A 385 -23.88 -55.05 -54.47
N GLY A 386 -23.72 -53.85 -53.91
CA GLY A 386 -24.63 -52.69 -53.94
C GLY A 386 -23.83 -51.43 -53.57
N ASN A 387 -24.25 -50.21 -53.99
CA ASN A 387 -23.34 -49.05 -54.05
C ASN A 387 -23.93 -47.73 -53.46
N HIS A 388 -23.05 -46.73 -53.29
CA HIS A 388 -23.21 -45.39 -52.69
C HIS A 388 -23.33 -45.35 -51.15
N GLY A 389 -22.66 -44.44 -50.43
CA GLY A 389 -21.59 -43.51 -50.84
C GLY A 389 -21.26 -42.45 -49.77
N SER A 390 -20.01 -41.93 -49.78
CA SER A 390 -19.49 -40.82 -48.93
C SER A 390 -19.32 -41.10 -47.41
N ARG A 391 -18.33 -40.53 -46.70
CA ARG A 391 -17.07 -39.85 -47.08
C ARG A 391 -16.13 -39.75 -45.86
N GLU A 392 -14.82 -39.78 -46.14
CA GLU A 392 -13.67 -39.50 -45.25
C GLU A 392 -13.38 -40.48 -44.10
N ASP A 393 -12.07 -40.67 -43.85
CA ASP A 393 -11.51 -41.87 -43.22
C ASP A 393 -10.26 -41.52 -42.39
N ARG A 394 -9.89 -42.42 -41.48
CA ARG A 394 -8.93 -42.21 -40.38
C ARG A 394 -7.67 -43.04 -40.59
N GLN A 395 -6.61 -42.44 -41.14
CA GLN A 395 -5.36 -43.17 -41.39
C GLN A 395 -4.33 -43.06 -40.25
N ASN A 396 -3.59 -44.16 -40.11
CA ASN A 396 -2.56 -44.42 -39.11
C ASN A 396 -1.44 -45.22 -39.78
N HIS A 397 -0.18 -44.80 -39.69
CA HIS A 397 0.98 -45.46 -40.31
C HIS A 397 2.19 -45.46 -39.38
N GLN A 398 3.07 -46.46 -39.55
CA GLN A 398 3.85 -47.00 -38.43
C GLN A 398 5.27 -47.42 -38.82
N TYR A 399 6.27 -46.86 -38.12
CA TYR A 399 7.69 -47.28 -38.06
C TYR A 399 8.52 -47.11 -39.36
N PRO A 400 9.88 -46.95 -39.29
CA PRO A 400 10.83 -47.66 -38.41
C PRO A 400 11.82 -46.81 -37.57
N ARG A 401 12.60 -47.52 -36.74
CA ARG A 401 13.72 -47.05 -35.90
C ARG A 401 15.05 -47.35 -36.62
N PRO A 402 16.11 -46.52 -36.49
CA PRO A 402 17.28 -47.01 -35.73
C PRO A 402 18.20 -45.95 -35.06
N GLN A 403 19.01 -46.44 -34.10
CA GLN A 403 20.39 -45.99 -33.73
C GLN A 403 20.65 -44.64 -33.02
N THR A 404 21.85 -44.57 -32.41
CA THR A 404 22.37 -43.54 -31.49
C THR A 404 23.85 -43.24 -31.78
N PRO A 405 24.35 -42.02 -31.51
CA PRO A 405 25.78 -41.78 -31.24
C PRO A 405 26.08 -41.21 -29.83
N LYS A 406 27.38 -41.05 -29.52
CA LYS A 406 27.96 -40.62 -28.22
C LYS A 406 28.36 -39.12 -28.20
N PRO A 407 28.60 -38.51 -27.01
CA PRO A 407 28.94 -37.08 -26.87
C PRO A 407 30.43 -36.74 -27.11
N GLN A 408 30.72 -35.43 -27.24
CA GLN A 408 32.07 -34.83 -27.31
C GLN A 408 32.34 -33.87 -26.12
N GLN A 409 33.58 -33.38 -25.98
CA GLN A 409 34.10 -32.75 -24.76
C GLN A 409 34.56 -31.29 -24.93
N HIS A 410 34.37 -30.49 -23.85
CA HIS A 410 35.26 -29.40 -23.42
C HIS A 410 35.35 -28.12 -24.31
N PRO A 411 35.88 -26.95 -23.84
CA PRO A 411 36.96 -26.74 -22.86
C PRO A 411 36.60 -25.95 -21.57
N ARG A 412 37.61 -25.30 -20.97
CA ARG A 412 37.73 -24.93 -19.54
C ARG A 412 38.46 -23.59 -19.42
N VAL A 413 38.01 -22.69 -18.53
CA VAL A 413 38.66 -21.38 -18.24
C VAL A 413 39.11 -21.33 -16.76
N LYS A 414 40.09 -20.47 -16.45
CA LYS A 414 40.74 -20.34 -15.12
C LYS A 414 40.14 -19.20 -14.27
N ALA A 415 40.41 -19.25 -12.97
CA ALA A 415 40.04 -18.26 -11.95
C ALA A 415 41.01 -17.07 -11.87
N GLN A 416 40.72 -16.05 -11.05
CA GLN A 416 41.63 -15.55 -9.98
C GLN A 416 41.06 -14.39 -9.13
N HIS A 417 41.40 -14.40 -7.80
CA HIS A 417 41.61 -13.23 -6.89
C HIS A 417 40.43 -12.28 -6.55
N HIS A 418 40.39 -11.53 -5.42
CA HIS A 418 41.11 -11.55 -4.11
C HIS A 418 40.39 -10.62 -3.07
N ILE A 419 40.61 -10.84 -1.75
CA ILE A 419 40.66 -9.80 -0.66
C ILE A 419 39.30 -9.09 -0.34
N THR A 420 38.79 -8.84 0.88
CA THR A 420 39.28 -8.58 2.28
C THR A 420 38.19 -9.12 3.28
N ARG A 421 38.17 -9.01 4.64
CA ARG A 421 39.08 -8.52 5.71
C ARG A 421 38.83 -9.26 7.06
N GLU A 422 39.80 -9.15 7.97
CA GLU A 422 39.76 -9.14 9.46
C GLU A 422 38.58 -8.30 10.06
N GLU A 423 38.18 -8.32 11.35
CA GLU A 423 38.50 -9.12 12.56
C GLU A 423 37.46 -8.83 13.67
N ARG A 424 37.10 -9.82 14.51
CA ARG A 424 37.23 -9.77 16.00
C ARG A 424 36.51 -10.94 16.71
N SER A 425 37.03 -11.33 17.87
CA SER A 425 36.51 -12.45 18.67
C SER A 425 36.44 -12.13 20.17
N HIS A 426 35.28 -12.43 20.77
CA HIS A 426 34.95 -12.58 22.20
C HIS A 426 33.62 -13.37 22.24
N LEU A 427 33.28 -14.26 23.17
CA LEU A 427 33.94 -15.00 24.27
C LEU A 427 33.15 -16.35 24.37
N SER A 428 33.50 -17.42 25.11
CA SER A 428 34.51 -17.68 26.13
C SER A 428 34.90 -19.18 26.18
N SER A 429 35.83 -19.50 27.08
CA SER A 429 36.29 -20.85 27.50
C SER A 429 35.23 -21.93 27.80
N PHE A 430 35.52 -23.18 27.41
CA PHE A 430 35.71 -24.31 28.34
C PHE A 430 36.63 -25.38 27.73
N ALA A 431 37.15 -26.31 28.55
CA ALA A 431 38.31 -27.17 28.27
C ALA A 431 37.94 -28.62 27.82
N PRO A 432 38.89 -29.46 27.34
CA PRO A 432 38.61 -30.46 26.30
C PRO A 432 38.46 -31.93 26.76
N GLY A 433 37.79 -32.73 25.91
CA GLY A 433 37.76 -34.20 25.96
C GLY A 433 37.95 -34.81 24.57
N LYS A 434 38.82 -35.81 24.44
CA LYS A 434 39.17 -36.47 23.15
C LYS A 434 38.06 -37.41 22.66
N TYR A 435 37.97 -37.63 21.35
CA TYR A 435 38.04 -38.98 20.76
C TYR A 435 38.46 -38.92 19.28
N GLU A 436 39.36 -39.82 18.87
CA GLU A 436 39.71 -40.11 17.47
C GLU A 436 38.77 -41.22 16.94
N GLY A 437 38.55 -41.39 15.62
CA GLY A 437 37.57 -42.41 15.19
C GLY A 437 37.34 -42.81 13.72
N SER A 438 37.91 -42.15 12.70
CA SER A 438 38.05 -42.66 11.31
C SER A 438 36.81 -43.15 10.48
N ASN A 439 36.54 -42.44 9.38
CA ASN A 439 36.19 -42.99 8.04
C ASN A 439 35.09 -44.07 7.86
N GLY A 440 33.83 -43.63 7.81
CA GLY A 440 33.07 -43.45 6.55
C GLY A 440 32.83 -44.60 5.55
N LYS A 441 31.55 -44.80 5.19
CA LYS A 441 31.07 -45.26 3.86
C LYS A 441 29.58 -44.94 3.64
N ILE A 442 29.24 -44.42 2.46
CA ILE A 442 27.90 -44.03 1.94
C ILE A 442 28.00 -44.14 0.39
N PRO A 443 26.94 -44.40 -0.41
CA PRO A 443 25.55 -44.76 -0.10
C PRO A 443 25.07 -46.11 -0.71
N THR A 444 23.91 -46.57 -0.25
CA THR A 444 22.79 -46.91 -1.18
C THR A 444 21.46 -46.52 -0.52
N VAL A 445 20.41 -46.37 -1.33
CA VAL A 445 19.10 -45.81 -0.95
C VAL A 445 18.09 -46.94 -0.81
N ASP A 446 17.27 -46.94 0.25
CA ASP A 446 15.81 -47.02 0.08
C ASP A 446 15.00 -46.54 1.30
N CYS A 447 13.68 -46.46 1.14
CA CYS A 447 12.79 -45.63 1.95
C CYS A 447 12.35 -46.26 3.29
N CYS A 448 12.70 -45.59 4.40
CA CYS A 448 11.75 -45.07 5.40
C CYS A 448 12.48 -44.21 6.45
N LYS A 449 11.82 -43.17 6.98
CA LYS A 449 12.34 -42.41 8.14
C LYS A 449 11.73 -42.96 9.42
N GLU A 450 12.53 -43.67 10.19
CA GLU A 450 12.22 -44.11 11.55
C GLU A 450 13.07 -43.29 12.52
N ASP A 451 12.45 -42.34 13.23
CA ASP A 451 12.91 -41.84 14.54
C ASP A 451 11.90 -40.80 15.11
N GLN A 452 10.76 -41.28 15.62
CA GLN A 452 10.11 -40.57 16.72
C GLN A 452 10.20 -41.45 17.97
N LYS A 453 11.19 -41.10 18.79
CA LYS A 453 11.64 -41.84 19.97
C LYS A 453 10.47 -42.29 20.85
N VAL A 454 10.20 -43.60 20.85
CA VAL A 454 9.15 -44.20 21.69
C VAL A 454 9.45 -43.88 23.16
N PRO A 455 8.55 -43.24 23.91
CA PRO A 455 8.69 -43.12 25.34
C PRO A 455 8.47 -44.49 25.96
N CYS A 456 9.55 -45.15 26.41
CA CYS A 456 9.42 -46.35 27.25
C CYS A 456 8.58 -45.99 28.47
N CYS A 457 7.50 -46.74 28.71
CA CYS A 457 6.64 -46.52 29.86
C CYS A 457 7.45 -46.71 31.16
N PRO A 458 7.51 -45.72 32.06
CA PRO A 458 8.15 -45.90 33.36
C PRO A 458 7.34 -46.87 34.22
N GLU A 459 8.00 -47.84 34.83
CA GLU A 459 7.40 -48.69 35.88
C GLU A 459 7.21 -47.90 37.18
N ASP A 460 6.18 -47.05 37.28
CA ASP A 460 5.62 -46.71 38.61
C ASP A 460 4.15 -46.20 38.57
N LYS A 461 3.26 -46.97 39.23
CA LYS A 461 2.00 -46.55 39.87
C LYS A 461 1.04 -45.58 39.10
N LYS A 462 0.57 -45.93 37.89
CA LYS A 462 -0.78 -45.53 37.45
C LYS A 462 -1.84 -46.54 37.97
N ARG A 463 -3.10 -46.09 38.12
CA ARG A 463 -4.25 -46.95 38.50
C ARG A 463 -4.64 -47.86 37.32
N PRO A 464 -5.30 -49.01 37.54
CA PRO A 464 -5.71 -49.91 36.46
C PRO A 464 -6.61 -49.22 35.43
N PRO A 465 -6.53 -49.62 34.14
CA PRO A 465 -7.23 -48.95 33.04
C PRO A 465 -8.75 -49.07 33.16
N GLN A 466 -9.47 -47.99 32.83
CA GLN A 466 -10.93 -47.91 32.87
C GLN A 466 -11.57 -48.27 31.50
N GLY A 467 -11.04 -49.30 30.84
CA GLY A 467 -11.50 -49.79 29.54
C GLY A 467 -11.51 -51.32 29.48
N PRO A 468 -12.04 -51.92 28.41
CA PRO A 468 -12.05 -53.37 28.23
C PRO A 468 -10.62 -53.89 28.04
N THR A 469 -10.05 -54.51 29.07
CA THR A 469 -8.73 -55.15 29.03
C THR A 469 -8.74 -56.39 28.15
N VAL A 470 -7.70 -56.56 27.32
CA VAL A 470 -7.45 -57.82 26.62
C VAL A 470 -6.74 -58.77 27.56
N THR A 471 -7.51 -59.65 28.22
CA THR A 471 -6.96 -60.75 29.02
C THR A 471 -6.72 -61.98 28.14
N PHE A 472 -5.49 -62.48 28.05
CA PHE A 472 -5.21 -63.71 27.29
C PHE A 472 -5.63 -64.96 28.09
N GLY A 473 -6.85 -65.44 27.85
CA GLY A 473 -7.34 -66.68 28.43
C GLY A 473 -6.50 -67.91 28.01
N PRO A 474 -6.48 -69.00 28.82
CA PRO A 474 -5.76 -70.22 28.47
C PRO A 474 -6.15 -70.76 27.10
N CYS A 475 -5.18 -71.19 26.29
CA CYS A 475 -5.43 -71.68 24.94
C CYS A 475 -6.31 -72.93 24.94
N VAL A 476 -7.54 -72.79 24.45
CA VAL A 476 -8.57 -73.86 24.42
C VAL A 476 -8.12 -75.10 23.63
N PHE A 477 -7.18 -74.95 22.70
CA PHE A 477 -6.59 -76.06 21.94
C PHE A 477 -5.46 -76.81 22.66
N CYS A 478 -4.92 -76.29 23.77
CA CYS A 478 -3.80 -76.91 24.48
C CYS A 478 -4.22 -77.92 25.58
N SER A 479 -5.52 -78.17 25.78
CA SER A 479 -6.03 -79.00 26.88
C SER A 479 -5.89 -80.51 26.70
N HIS A 480 -5.35 -81.01 25.57
CA HIS A 480 -5.11 -82.44 25.36
C HIS A 480 -3.72 -82.74 24.78
N GLY A 481 -2.84 -83.29 25.63
CA GLY A 481 -1.60 -83.95 25.23
C GLY A 481 -0.31 -83.27 25.70
N SER A 482 0.39 -83.93 26.64
CA SER A 482 1.81 -83.74 27.02
C SER A 482 2.33 -82.30 27.19
N GLY A 483 2.63 -81.91 28.43
CA GLY A 483 2.97 -80.53 28.79
C GLY A 483 4.15 -79.92 28.02
N ILE A 484 3.96 -78.68 27.56
CA ILE A 484 5.02 -77.76 27.15
C ILE A 484 5.61 -77.15 28.45
N PRO A 485 6.87 -77.45 28.82
CA PRO A 485 7.50 -76.76 29.94
C PRO A 485 7.87 -75.33 29.51
N GLY A 486 7.42 -74.33 30.27
CA GLY A 486 7.78 -72.93 30.02
C GLY A 486 6.90 -72.20 29.02
N VAL A 487 5.57 -72.22 29.22
CA VAL A 487 4.80 -71.00 28.97
C VAL A 487 5.29 -69.98 30.01
N ASP A 488 6.30 -69.19 29.65
CA ASP A 488 6.85 -68.18 30.55
C ASP A 488 5.75 -67.15 30.85
N THR A 489 5.30 -67.11 32.10
CA THR A 489 4.22 -66.22 32.52
C THR A 489 4.64 -64.75 32.42
N LYS A 490 5.95 -64.45 32.46
CA LYS A 490 6.46 -63.12 32.10
C LYS A 490 6.27 -62.81 30.64
N LEU A 491 6.47 -63.76 29.72
CA LEU A 491 6.28 -63.52 28.29
C LEU A 491 4.82 -63.22 27.96
N VAL A 492 3.88 -63.99 28.51
CA VAL A 492 2.44 -63.74 28.34
C VAL A 492 2.05 -62.38 28.94
N HIS A 493 2.46 -62.10 30.17
CA HIS A 493 2.21 -60.81 30.84
C HIS A 493 2.82 -59.62 30.06
N ASN A 494 4.02 -59.77 29.49
CA ASN A 494 4.66 -58.73 28.70
C ASN A 494 3.92 -58.48 27.37
N VAL A 495 3.46 -59.54 26.70
CA VAL A 495 2.62 -59.41 25.48
C VAL A 495 1.26 -58.78 25.82
N GLU A 496 0.66 -59.14 26.95
CA GLU A 496 -0.58 -58.54 27.46
C GLU A 496 -0.40 -57.05 27.80
N TYR A 497 0.71 -56.69 28.45
CA TYR A 497 1.06 -55.30 28.74
C TYR A 497 1.29 -54.49 27.46
N ILE A 498 2.06 -55.02 26.50
CA ILE A 498 2.29 -54.37 25.20
C ILE A 498 0.97 -54.20 24.42
N ALA A 499 0.10 -55.21 24.41
CA ALA A 499 -1.19 -55.15 23.71
C ALA A 499 -2.13 -54.11 24.32
N ASN A 500 -2.27 -54.08 25.65
CA ASN A 500 -3.10 -53.09 26.34
C ASN A 500 -2.51 -51.67 26.21
N CYS A 501 -1.19 -51.50 26.30
CA CYS A 501 -0.50 -50.23 26.06
C CYS A 501 -0.73 -49.72 24.62
N PHE A 502 -0.62 -50.59 23.62
CA PHE A 502 -0.88 -50.23 22.21
C PHE A 502 -2.36 -49.88 21.96
N GLN A 503 -3.31 -50.52 22.66
CA GLN A 503 -4.71 -50.12 22.62
C GLN A 503 -4.96 -48.77 23.30
N GLU A 504 -4.39 -48.51 24.48
CA GLU A 504 -4.50 -47.22 25.16
C GLU A 504 -3.89 -46.09 24.32
N GLN A 505 -2.72 -46.33 23.72
CA GLN A 505 -2.07 -45.40 22.79
C GLN A 505 -2.93 -45.17 21.54
N ARG A 506 -3.53 -46.22 20.94
CA ARG A 506 -4.42 -46.09 19.77
C ARG A 506 -5.71 -45.33 20.10
N ALA A 507 -6.34 -45.60 21.24
CA ALA A 507 -7.52 -44.86 21.72
C ALA A 507 -7.18 -43.39 22.02
N THR A 508 -5.98 -43.12 22.49
CA THR A 508 -5.45 -41.78 22.77
C THR A 508 -5.17 -41.00 21.48
N CYS A 509 -4.52 -41.62 20.49
CA CYS A 509 -4.34 -41.05 19.16
C CYS A 509 -5.69 -40.76 18.46
N ALA A 510 -6.70 -41.63 18.64
CA ALA A 510 -8.04 -41.39 18.10
C ALA A 510 -8.70 -40.13 18.70
N LYS A 511 -8.63 -39.92 20.02
CA LYS A 511 -9.10 -38.66 20.65
C LYS A 511 -8.38 -37.43 20.10
N GLY A 512 -7.05 -37.52 19.92
CA GLY A 512 -6.26 -36.44 19.32
C GLY A 512 -6.66 -36.15 17.87
N ALA A 513 -6.96 -37.18 17.08
CA ALA A 513 -7.45 -37.03 15.71
C ALA A 513 -8.82 -36.32 15.65
N GLU A 514 -9.74 -36.59 16.59
CA GLU A 514 -11.01 -35.86 16.68
C GLU A 514 -10.79 -34.36 16.99
N TRP A 515 -9.93 -34.02 17.94
CA TRP A 515 -9.57 -32.63 18.24
C TRP A 515 -8.89 -31.92 17.06
N LYS A 516 -7.97 -32.60 16.34
CA LYS A 516 -7.38 -32.08 15.10
C LYS A 516 -8.43 -31.89 13.98
N LYS A 517 -9.42 -32.76 13.86
CA LYS A 517 -10.53 -32.63 12.88
C LYS A 517 -11.39 -31.40 13.19
N ILE A 518 -11.70 -31.17 14.47
CA ILE A 518 -12.42 -29.97 14.95
C ILE A 518 -11.65 -28.70 14.62
N ALA A 519 -10.35 -28.65 14.93
CA ALA A 519 -9.50 -27.51 14.60
C ALA A 519 -9.52 -27.19 13.09
N LYS A 520 -9.38 -28.21 12.22
CA LYS A 520 -9.44 -28.06 10.76
C LYS A 520 -10.79 -27.54 10.24
N VAL A 521 -11.92 -27.95 10.84
CA VAL A 521 -13.25 -27.43 10.46
C VAL A 521 -13.45 -25.99 10.97
N MET A 522 -12.99 -25.67 12.19
CA MET A 522 -13.01 -24.31 12.71
C MET A 522 -12.16 -23.36 11.85
N ASP A 523 -10.96 -23.77 11.46
CA ASP A 523 -10.11 -23.03 10.53
C ASP A 523 -10.84 -22.72 9.21
N ARG A 524 -11.42 -23.75 8.57
CA ARG A 524 -12.19 -23.59 7.33
C ARG A 524 -13.36 -22.61 7.49
N PHE A 525 -14.06 -22.64 8.62
CA PHE A 525 -15.18 -21.75 8.95
C PHE A 525 -14.72 -20.29 9.13
N PHE A 526 -13.72 -20.05 9.98
CA PHE A 526 -13.20 -18.71 10.23
C PHE A 526 -12.51 -18.13 8.99
N MET A 527 -11.81 -18.94 8.19
CA MET A 527 -11.27 -18.54 6.88
C MET A 527 -12.34 -17.89 6.00
N TRP A 528 -13.51 -18.53 5.83
CA TRP A 528 -14.59 -17.99 5.01
C TRP A 528 -15.23 -16.75 5.62
N ILE A 529 -15.43 -16.70 6.94
CA ILE A 529 -15.93 -15.48 7.62
C ILE A 529 -14.98 -14.31 7.41
N PHE A 530 -13.70 -14.47 7.72
CA PHE A 530 -12.71 -13.38 7.57
C PHE A 530 -12.48 -13.01 6.10
N PHE A 531 -12.51 -13.96 5.17
CA PHE A 531 -12.43 -13.66 3.73
C PHE A 531 -13.62 -12.80 3.27
N ILE A 532 -14.85 -13.17 3.65
CA ILE A 532 -16.06 -12.38 3.34
C ILE A 532 -16.01 -11.01 4.02
N MET A 533 -15.54 -10.91 5.26
CA MET A 533 -15.39 -9.63 5.96
C MET A 533 -14.35 -8.71 5.31
N VAL A 534 -13.16 -9.22 4.94
CA VAL A 534 -12.15 -8.45 4.21
C VAL A 534 -12.72 -7.98 2.87
N PHE A 535 -13.32 -8.89 2.09
CA PHE A 535 -13.87 -8.59 0.77
C PHE A 535 -14.98 -7.51 0.82
N LEU A 536 -15.94 -7.64 1.76
CA LEU A 536 -17.01 -6.66 1.94
C LEU A 536 -16.47 -5.31 2.43
N MET A 537 -15.49 -5.29 3.35
CA MET A 537 -14.88 -4.03 3.80
C MET A 537 -14.13 -3.34 2.65
N SER A 538 -13.31 -4.07 1.90
CA SER A 538 -12.62 -3.55 0.71
C SER A 538 -13.58 -2.93 -0.31
N ILE A 539 -14.72 -3.58 -0.59
CA ILE A 539 -15.76 -3.03 -1.48
C ILE A 539 -16.43 -1.80 -0.88
N LEU A 540 -16.79 -1.83 0.41
CA LEU A 540 -17.43 -0.71 1.10
C LEU A 540 -16.56 0.56 1.17
N ILE A 541 -15.23 0.41 1.06
CA ILE A 541 -14.28 1.53 1.03
C ILE A 541 -14.12 2.06 -0.39
N MET A 542 -13.91 1.17 -1.39
CA MET A 542 -13.83 1.59 -2.79
C MET A 542 -15.14 2.24 -3.28
N GLY A 543 -16.30 1.76 -2.81
CA GLY A 543 -17.61 2.38 -3.05
C GLY A 543 -17.96 3.54 -2.11
N LYS A 544 -17.01 4.05 -1.33
CA LYS A 544 -17.11 5.26 -0.51
C LYS A 544 -16.11 6.36 -0.93
N ALA A 545 -15.16 6.03 -1.79
CA ALA A 545 -14.43 7.04 -2.55
C ALA A 545 -15.39 7.67 -3.59
N PRO A 546 -15.40 9.01 -3.74
CA PRO A 546 -16.14 9.69 -4.79
C PRO A 546 -15.52 9.48 -6.18
#